data_AF-A0A7C4ABT6-F1
#
_entry.id   AF-A0A7C4ABT6-F1
#
_cell.length_a   1.000
_cell.length_b   1.000
_cell.length_c   1.000
_cell.angle_alpha   90.00
_cell.angle_beta   90.00
_cell.angle_gamma   90.00
#
_symmetry.space_group_name_H-M   'P 1'
#
loop_
_entity.id
_entity.type
_entity.pdbx_description
1 polymer ?
#
loop_
_entity_poly.entity_id
_entity_poly.type
_entity_poly.pdbx_seq_one_letter_code
_entity_poly.pdbx_strand_id
1 'polypeptide(L)'
;MVLVGEPHAIFIPELARARLGSGRLRGLRLLHTHLHDAGLDKEDLTDMLFLRLDSVAALTVNDMASPERLHVAHLLPRPQLPDAAEAPGQGVLPWEILPPRPWDHPGLDFQAMTQALEDEFARLDQPVAGSEAGVSDRAVMVCVGSRPRLELESSLDELEALAATAGLKVTGRVVQRVAQVNPRTILGKGKLSELEVMALSTGAAVLLFDGELTPAQMRNLADLTERKILDRTQLILDIFAQRATSRSGKLQVEMAQLKYTLPRLVGKNPAMSRLMGGIGGRGPGETKLEVDRRRIRERITRIKRELTELRKQRAQVRDRRAKAGLPIVSL
;
A
#
# COMPACT_ATOMS: atom_id res chain seq x y z
N MET A 1 -16.32 -13.29 -13.77
CA MET A 1 -15.29 -13.21 -14.83
C MET A 1 -14.74 -14.62 -14.98
N VAL A 2 -14.64 -15.14 -16.20
CA VAL A 2 -14.05 -16.46 -16.45
C VAL A 2 -12.66 -16.22 -17.03
N LEU A 3 -11.66 -16.90 -16.47
CA LEU A 3 -10.27 -16.83 -16.90
C LEU A 3 -9.86 -18.22 -17.38
N VAL A 4 -9.07 -18.29 -18.45
CA VAL A 4 -8.47 -19.53 -18.96
C VAL A 4 -6.97 -19.39 -18.81
N GLY A 5 -6.36 -20.29 -18.05
CA GLY A 5 -4.92 -20.34 -17.81
C GLY A 5 -4.25 -21.49 -18.57
N GLU A 6 -2.97 -21.66 -18.28
CA GLU A 6 -2.18 -22.84 -18.63
C GLU A 6 -2.27 -23.90 -17.51
N PRO A 7 -1.85 -25.16 -17.75
CA PRO A 7 -1.87 -26.22 -16.73
C PRO A 7 -1.15 -25.90 -15.42
N HIS A 8 -0.22 -24.94 -15.44
CA HIS A 8 0.63 -24.58 -14.30
C HIS A 8 0.51 -23.11 -13.88
N ALA A 9 -0.33 -22.31 -14.55
CA ALA A 9 -0.40 -20.89 -14.28
C ALA A 9 -1.72 -20.29 -14.75
N ILE A 10 -2.32 -19.45 -13.92
CA ILE A 10 -3.51 -18.67 -14.29
C ILE A 10 -3.14 -17.20 -14.26
N PHE A 11 -3.24 -16.55 -15.41
CA PHE A 11 -3.03 -15.11 -15.47
C PHE A 11 -4.30 -14.38 -15.00
N ILE A 12 -4.24 -13.83 -13.79
CA ILE A 12 -5.30 -12.96 -13.27
C ILE A 12 -5.01 -11.54 -13.76
N PRO A 13 -5.88 -10.96 -14.61
CA PRO A 13 -5.70 -9.59 -15.08
C PRO A 13 -5.86 -8.61 -13.91
N GLU A 14 -5.36 -7.39 -14.08
CA GLU A 14 -5.53 -6.34 -13.07
C GLU A 14 -7.03 -6.13 -12.78
N LEU A 15 -7.43 -6.50 -11.57
CA LEU A 15 -8.81 -6.46 -11.15
C LEU A 15 -9.20 -5.03 -10.79
N ALA A 16 -10.36 -4.56 -11.27
CA ALA A 16 -10.86 -3.23 -10.97
C ALA A 16 -10.88 -2.99 -9.45
N ARG A 17 -10.39 -1.83 -9.01
CA ARG A 17 -10.26 -1.41 -7.61
C ARG A 17 -11.61 -1.16 -6.89
N ALA A 18 -12.69 -1.77 -7.37
CA ALA A 18 -14.01 -1.65 -6.78
C ALA A 18 -13.96 -2.21 -5.34
N ARG A 19 -14.49 -1.44 -4.38
CA ARG A 19 -14.58 -1.76 -2.94
C ARG A 19 -13.28 -1.75 -2.11
N LEU A 20 -12.16 -1.21 -2.60
CA LEU A 20 -10.94 -1.01 -1.78
C LEU A 20 -11.12 0.14 -0.75
N GLY A 21 -11.89 -0.13 0.31
CA GLY A 21 -11.75 0.55 1.60
C GLY A 21 -10.51 0.01 2.35
N SER A 22 -9.98 0.77 3.31
CA SER A 22 -8.65 0.53 3.91
C SER A 22 -8.42 -0.80 4.64
N GLY A 23 -9.46 -1.60 4.86
CA GLY A 23 -9.37 -2.96 5.36
C GLY A 23 -10.47 -3.88 4.81
N ARG A 24 -11.18 -3.47 3.74
CA ARG A 24 -12.19 -4.30 3.08
C ARG A 24 -11.57 -5.20 2.02
N LEU A 25 -11.95 -6.47 2.02
CA LEU A 25 -11.65 -7.41 0.95
C LEU A 25 -12.41 -7.05 -0.32
N ARG A 26 -12.07 -7.68 -1.45
CA ARG A 26 -12.60 -7.28 -2.76
C ARG A 26 -14.06 -7.68 -3.01
N GLY A 27 -14.67 -8.53 -2.19
CA GLY A 27 -15.97 -9.13 -2.55
C GLY A 27 -15.85 -10.07 -3.76
N LEU A 28 -14.64 -10.61 -4.00
CA LEU A 28 -14.28 -11.46 -5.12
C LEU A 28 -13.86 -12.84 -4.63
N ARG A 29 -14.39 -13.86 -5.31
CA ARG A 29 -14.04 -15.27 -5.14
C ARG A 29 -13.33 -15.74 -6.40
N LEU A 30 -12.20 -16.43 -6.22
CA LEU A 30 -11.52 -17.11 -7.31
C LEU A 30 -11.90 -18.59 -7.26
N LEU A 31 -12.48 -19.10 -8.35
CA LEU A 31 -12.68 -20.52 -8.57
C LEU A 31 -11.81 -20.92 -9.76
N HIS A 32 -10.92 -21.89 -9.56
CA HIS A 32 -10.07 -22.45 -10.61
C HIS A 32 -10.02 -23.98 -10.52
N THR A 33 -9.41 -24.62 -11.50
CA THR A 33 -9.35 -26.08 -11.63
C THR A 33 -7.93 -26.58 -11.49
N HIS A 34 -7.72 -27.62 -10.69
CA HIS A 34 -6.47 -28.36 -10.62
C HIS A 34 -6.60 -29.66 -11.41
N LEU A 35 -5.63 -29.91 -12.30
CA LEU A 35 -5.60 -31.12 -13.14
C LEU A 35 -5.03 -32.34 -12.40
N HIS A 36 -4.74 -32.19 -11.11
CA HIS A 36 -4.22 -33.21 -10.22
C HIS A 36 -4.97 -33.14 -8.89
N ASP A 37 -5.00 -34.23 -8.12
CA ASP A 37 -5.56 -34.28 -6.75
C ASP A 37 -4.64 -33.59 -5.71
N ALA A 38 -4.02 -32.48 -6.11
CA ALA A 38 -3.35 -31.57 -5.22
C ALA A 38 -4.38 -30.50 -4.81
N GLY A 39 -4.59 -30.33 -3.51
CA GLY A 39 -5.42 -29.24 -2.98
C GLY A 39 -4.80 -27.86 -3.29
N LEU A 40 -5.27 -26.83 -2.57
CA LEU A 40 -4.72 -25.48 -2.71
C LEU A 40 -3.24 -25.45 -2.33
N ASP A 41 -2.43 -24.86 -3.20
CA ASP A 41 -1.00 -24.74 -2.98
C ASP A 41 -0.63 -23.39 -2.30
N LYS A 42 0.67 -23.17 -2.08
CA LYS A 42 1.15 -21.95 -1.45
C LYS A 42 0.99 -20.72 -2.36
N GLU A 43 1.04 -20.89 -3.67
CA GLU A 43 0.88 -19.81 -4.64
C GLU A 43 -0.57 -19.30 -4.61
N ASP A 44 -1.56 -20.21 -4.61
CA ASP A 44 -2.98 -19.89 -4.49
C ASP A 44 -3.30 -19.05 -3.25
N LEU A 45 -2.76 -19.47 -2.10
CA LEU A 45 -2.95 -18.80 -0.82
C LEU A 45 -2.25 -17.43 -0.77
N THR A 46 -1.09 -17.34 -1.41
CA THR A 46 -0.33 -16.09 -1.51
C THR A 46 -1.03 -15.09 -2.43
N ASP A 47 -1.61 -15.57 -3.53
CA ASP A 47 -2.40 -14.76 -4.45
C ASP A 47 -3.71 -14.30 -3.81
N MET A 48 -4.40 -15.18 -3.07
CA MET A 48 -5.57 -14.81 -2.26
C MET A 48 -5.23 -13.65 -1.32
N LEU A 49 -4.07 -13.70 -0.66
CA LEU A 49 -3.60 -12.67 0.26
C LEU A 49 -3.31 -11.33 -0.46
N PHE A 50 -2.46 -11.34 -1.50
CA PHE A 50 -2.03 -10.11 -2.17
C PHE A 50 -3.14 -9.47 -3.02
N LEU A 51 -4.00 -10.28 -3.64
CA LEU A 51 -5.18 -9.78 -4.36
C LEU A 51 -6.33 -9.45 -3.41
N ARG A 52 -6.22 -9.77 -2.12
CA ARG A 52 -7.23 -9.52 -1.08
C ARG A 52 -8.60 -10.11 -1.47
N LEU A 53 -8.58 -11.35 -1.98
CA LEU A 53 -9.77 -12.12 -2.33
C LEU A 53 -10.42 -12.66 -1.05
N ASP A 54 -11.76 -12.75 -1.02
CA ASP A 54 -12.44 -13.29 0.15
C ASP A 54 -12.19 -14.79 0.31
N SER A 55 -12.15 -15.48 -0.82
CA SER A 55 -11.89 -16.91 -0.87
C SER A 55 -11.28 -17.33 -2.19
N VAL A 56 -10.44 -18.36 -2.15
CA VAL A 56 -10.02 -19.13 -3.31
C VAL A 56 -10.57 -20.55 -3.20
N ALA A 57 -11.02 -21.10 -4.32
CA ALA A 57 -11.55 -22.45 -4.40
C ALA A 57 -10.94 -23.18 -5.59
N ALA A 58 -10.37 -24.36 -5.36
CA ALA A 58 -9.84 -25.25 -6.39
C ALA A 58 -10.76 -26.47 -6.56
N LEU A 59 -11.19 -26.72 -7.79
CA LEU A 59 -11.90 -27.92 -8.18
C LEU A 59 -10.89 -28.91 -8.77
N THR A 60 -10.66 -30.03 -8.09
CA THR A 60 -9.80 -31.10 -8.62
C THR A 60 -10.55 -31.86 -9.70
N VAL A 61 -9.82 -32.20 -10.74
CA VAL A 61 -10.33 -32.92 -11.91
C VAL A 61 -9.45 -34.14 -12.11
N ASN A 62 -10.08 -35.29 -12.34
CA ASN A 62 -9.35 -36.52 -12.61
C ASN A 62 -8.90 -36.65 -14.08
N ASP A 63 -8.17 -37.73 -14.38
CA ASP A 63 -7.65 -38.02 -15.71
C ASP A 63 -8.74 -38.11 -16.80
N MET A 64 -9.99 -38.35 -16.40
CA MET A 64 -11.16 -38.39 -17.28
C MET A 64 -11.85 -37.01 -17.40
N ALA A 65 -11.18 -35.94 -17.00
CA ALA A 65 -11.70 -34.57 -16.98
C ALA A 65 -13.00 -34.41 -16.13
N SER A 66 -13.25 -35.32 -15.19
CA SER A 66 -14.42 -35.27 -14.31
C SER A 66 -14.08 -34.60 -12.97
N PRO A 67 -14.92 -33.67 -12.48
CA PRO A 67 -14.69 -33.02 -11.20
C PRO A 67 -14.82 -34.01 -10.04
N GLU A 68 -13.97 -33.88 -9.04
CA GLU A 68 -13.96 -34.77 -7.86
C GLU A 68 -14.18 -34.01 -6.57
N ARG A 69 -13.25 -33.12 -6.20
CA ARG A 69 -13.28 -32.44 -4.90
C ARG A 69 -13.16 -30.94 -5.05
N LEU A 70 -13.86 -30.24 -4.19
CA LEU A 70 -13.75 -28.81 -4.00
C LEU A 70 -12.91 -28.53 -2.75
N HIS A 71 -11.79 -27.85 -2.96
CA HIS A 71 -10.93 -27.30 -1.92
C HIS A 71 -11.22 -25.81 -1.82
N VAL A 72 -11.41 -25.29 -0.61
CA VAL A 72 -11.75 -23.88 -0.40
C VAL A 72 -10.87 -23.33 0.72
N ALA A 73 -10.34 -22.13 0.52
CA ALA A 73 -9.73 -21.35 1.58
C ALA A 73 -10.31 -19.93 1.59
N HIS A 74 -10.30 -19.31 2.76
CA HIS A 74 -10.69 -17.91 2.90
C HIS A 74 -9.72 -17.16 3.82
N LEU A 75 -9.63 -15.85 3.65
CA LEU A 75 -8.83 -15.00 4.54
C LEU A 75 -9.49 -14.89 5.92
N LEU A 76 -8.64 -14.78 6.95
CA LEU A 76 -9.04 -14.57 8.33
C LEU A 76 -8.91 -13.10 8.71
N PRO A 77 -9.97 -12.46 9.26
CA PRO A 77 -9.92 -11.10 9.78
C PRO A 77 -8.91 -10.94 10.92
N ARG A 78 -8.78 -12.00 11.73
CA ARG A 78 -7.75 -12.14 12.76
C ARG A 78 -6.97 -13.40 12.46
N PRO A 79 -5.76 -13.27 11.92
CA PRO A 79 -4.86 -14.40 11.73
C PRO A 79 -4.65 -15.14 13.05
N GLN A 80 -4.77 -16.47 13.01
CA GLN A 80 -4.69 -17.33 14.20
C GLN A 80 -3.40 -18.14 14.15
N LEU A 81 -2.88 -18.55 15.32
CA LEU A 81 -1.91 -19.64 15.32
C LEU A 81 -2.65 -20.90 14.88
N PRO A 82 -2.13 -21.66 13.90
CA PRO A 82 -2.71 -22.94 13.55
C PRO A 82 -2.64 -23.88 14.75
N ASP A 83 -3.58 -24.82 14.81
CA ASP A 83 -3.58 -25.83 15.87
C ASP A 83 -2.28 -26.65 15.78
N ALA A 84 -1.63 -26.88 16.91
CA ALA A 84 -0.29 -27.49 16.97
C ALA A 84 -0.27 -28.91 16.38
N ALA A 85 -1.44 -29.57 16.34
CA ALA A 85 -1.65 -30.88 15.73
C ALA A 85 -1.72 -30.86 14.19
N GLU A 86 -2.21 -29.76 13.59
CA GLU A 86 -2.42 -29.66 12.14
C GLU A 86 -1.18 -29.11 11.41
N ALA A 87 -0.40 -28.23 12.06
CA ALA A 87 0.75 -27.59 11.44
C ALA A 87 1.87 -27.22 12.44
N PRO A 88 2.63 -28.21 12.96
CA PRO A 88 3.69 -27.96 13.93
C PRO A 88 4.79 -27.05 13.35
N GLY A 89 5.04 -25.94 14.04
CA GLY A 89 6.09 -24.97 13.68
C GLY A 89 5.70 -23.94 12.62
N GLN A 90 4.44 -23.91 12.17
CA GLN A 90 3.95 -22.83 11.31
C GLN A 90 3.60 -21.58 12.14
N GLY A 91 3.98 -20.41 11.62
CA GLY A 91 3.63 -19.13 12.21
C GLY A 91 2.14 -18.81 12.06
N VAL A 92 1.75 -17.60 12.48
CA VAL A 92 0.38 -17.11 12.35
C VAL A 92 -0.07 -17.15 10.87
N LEU A 93 -1.14 -17.87 10.57
CA LEU A 93 -1.68 -18.00 9.21
C LEU A 93 -2.82 -16.99 9.01
N PRO A 94 -2.83 -16.23 7.90
CA PRO A 94 -3.87 -15.25 7.61
C PRO A 94 -5.08 -15.86 6.90
N TRP A 95 -5.14 -17.20 6.78
CA TRP A 95 -6.16 -17.91 6.05
C TRP A 95 -6.52 -19.21 6.76
N GLU A 96 -7.69 -19.71 6.45
CA GLU A 96 -8.18 -21.03 6.84
C GLU A 96 -8.46 -21.84 5.58
N ILE A 97 -8.01 -23.09 5.56
CA ILE A 97 -8.32 -24.05 4.50
C ILE A 97 -9.40 -24.97 5.04
N LEU A 98 -10.56 -24.98 4.38
CA LEU A 98 -11.67 -25.83 4.75
C LEU A 98 -11.40 -27.29 4.34
N PRO A 99 -11.95 -28.28 5.08
CA PRO A 99 -11.84 -29.68 4.70
C PRO A 99 -12.34 -29.90 3.26
N PRO A 100 -11.66 -30.73 2.44
CA PRO A 100 -12.09 -31.02 1.07
C PRO A 100 -13.50 -31.59 1.05
N ARG A 101 -14.33 -31.13 0.11
CA ARG A 101 -15.73 -31.56 -0.02
C ARG A 101 -16.04 -32.09 -1.41
N PRO A 102 -17.03 -32.98 -1.56
CA PRO A 102 -17.55 -33.33 -2.87
C PRO A 102 -18.01 -32.08 -3.64
N TRP A 103 -17.74 -32.02 -4.94
CA TRP A 103 -18.05 -30.84 -5.76
C TRP A 103 -19.55 -30.60 -5.95
N ASP A 104 -20.34 -31.68 -5.92
CA ASP A 104 -21.78 -31.73 -6.14
C ASP A 104 -22.59 -31.33 -4.90
N HIS A 105 -22.03 -31.61 -3.72
CA HIS A 105 -22.64 -31.28 -2.43
C HIS A 105 -21.65 -30.58 -1.50
N PRO A 106 -21.19 -29.36 -1.86
CA PRO A 106 -20.20 -28.65 -1.06
C PRO A 106 -20.77 -28.21 0.28
N GLY A 107 -22.09 -28.07 0.45
CA GLY A 107 -22.71 -27.69 1.72
C GLY A 107 -22.16 -26.38 2.31
N LEU A 108 -21.71 -25.47 1.44
CA LEU A 108 -21.11 -24.18 1.79
C LEU A 108 -22.03 -23.07 1.27
N ASP A 109 -22.55 -22.25 2.19
CA ASP A 109 -23.17 -20.98 1.81
C ASP A 109 -22.08 -19.93 1.67
N PHE A 110 -21.52 -19.85 0.46
CA PHE A 110 -20.47 -18.88 0.16
C PHE A 110 -20.94 -17.44 0.37
N GLN A 111 -22.22 -17.14 0.13
CA GLN A 111 -22.77 -15.80 0.32
C GLN A 111 -22.78 -15.42 1.79
N ALA A 112 -23.30 -16.29 2.66
CA ALA A 112 -23.26 -16.07 4.09
C ALA A 112 -21.82 -15.96 4.62
N MET A 113 -20.90 -16.81 4.13
CA MET A 113 -19.49 -16.76 4.51
C MET A 113 -18.84 -15.43 4.14
N THR A 114 -19.01 -14.97 2.89
CA THR A 114 -18.48 -13.66 2.46
C THR A 114 -19.07 -12.52 3.27
N GLN A 115 -20.39 -12.53 3.51
CA GLN A 115 -21.03 -11.48 4.30
C GLN A 115 -20.48 -11.46 5.74
N ALA A 116 -20.31 -12.63 6.37
CA ALA A 116 -19.75 -12.73 7.72
C ALA A 116 -18.30 -12.23 7.79
N LEU A 117 -17.48 -12.54 6.78
CA LEU A 117 -16.11 -12.03 6.66
C LEU A 117 -16.10 -10.52 6.45
N GLU A 118 -16.90 -10.00 5.50
CA GLU A 118 -17.02 -8.56 5.25
C GLU A 118 -17.47 -7.80 6.51
N ASP A 119 -18.42 -8.35 7.27
CA ASP A 119 -18.91 -7.76 8.52
C ASP A 119 -17.84 -7.75 9.61
N GLU A 120 -17.05 -8.82 9.74
CA GLU A 120 -15.96 -8.89 10.72
C GLU A 120 -14.80 -7.94 10.36
N PHE A 121 -14.41 -7.88 9.08
CA PHE A 121 -13.45 -6.89 8.60
C PHE A 121 -13.97 -5.47 8.82
N ALA A 122 -15.24 -5.19 8.55
CA ALA A 122 -15.85 -3.88 8.78
C ALA A 122 -15.88 -3.47 10.26
N ARG A 123 -16.06 -4.44 11.18
CA ARG A 123 -15.92 -4.19 12.63
C ARG A 123 -14.50 -3.78 13.01
N LEU A 124 -13.48 -4.42 12.44
CA LEU A 124 -12.06 -4.11 12.71
C LEU A 124 -11.62 -2.77 12.12
N ASP A 125 -12.19 -2.40 10.98
CA ASP A 125 -11.93 -1.17 10.23
C ASP A 125 -12.61 0.07 10.85
N GLN A 126 -13.42 -0.08 11.90
CA GLN A 126 -14.12 1.06 12.50
C GLN A 126 -13.09 2.16 12.89
N PRO A 127 -13.31 3.41 12.45
CA PRO A 127 -12.48 4.53 12.85
C PRO A 127 -12.53 4.65 14.37
N VAL A 128 -11.38 4.89 14.98
CA VAL A 128 -11.34 5.27 16.40
C VAL A 128 -12.15 6.56 16.52
N ALA A 129 -13.12 6.60 17.45
CA ALA A 129 -13.97 7.77 17.64
C ALA A 129 -13.12 9.06 17.71
N GLY A 130 -13.30 9.96 16.73
CA GLY A 130 -12.57 11.23 16.62
C GLY A 130 -11.70 11.43 15.37
N SER A 131 -11.52 10.43 14.48
CA SER A 131 -10.76 10.64 13.23
C SER A 131 -11.65 11.23 12.11
N GLU A 132 -11.30 12.42 11.60
CA GLU A 132 -11.94 12.99 10.41
C GLU A 132 -11.73 12.09 9.18
N ALA A 133 -12.78 11.98 8.36
CA ALA A 133 -12.86 11.04 7.25
C ALA A 133 -11.75 11.23 6.19
N GLY A 134 -10.97 10.19 5.91
CA GLY A 134 -10.22 10.11 4.65
C GLY A 134 -9.06 9.15 4.54
N VAL A 135 -8.41 8.76 5.64
CA VAL A 135 -7.32 7.78 5.64
C VAL A 135 -7.47 6.99 6.94
N SER A 136 -7.47 5.65 6.91
CA SER A 136 -7.32 4.93 8.18
C SER A 136 -5.93 5.28 8.69
N ASP A 137 -5.89 5.95 9.84
CA ASP A 137 -4.67 6.46 10.46
C ASP A 137 -3.72 5.33 10.89
N ARG A 138 -4.13 4.07 10.74
CA ARG A 138 -3.34 2.91 11.16
C ARG A 138 -2.22 2.62 10.17
N ALA A 139 -1.00 2.55 10.69
CA ALA A 139 0.21 2.29 9.91
C ALA A 139 1.01 1.12 10.47
N VAL A 140 1.54 0.28 9.59
CA VAL A 140 2.63 -0.64 9.92
C VAL A 140 3.94 -0.03 9.46
N MET A 141 4.91 0.03 10.37
CA MET A 141 6.23 0.59 10.10
C MET A 141 7.20 -0.49 9.64
N VAL A 142 8.04 -0.13 8.66
CA VAL A 142 9.00 -1.04 8.05
C VAL A 142 10.38 -0.39 8.05
N CYS A 143 11.36 -1.03 8.69
CA CYS A 143 12.76 -0.66 8.61
C CYS A 143 13.59 -1.80 8.04
N VAL A 144 14.35 -1.50 6.99
CA VAL A 144 15.20 -2.46 6.28
C VAL A 144 16.58 -1.85 6.09
N GLY A 145 17.62 -2.59 6.46
CA GLY A 145 18.99 -2.11 6.27
C GLY A 145 20.05 -3.10 6.73
N SER A 146 21.31 -2.75 6.49
CA SER A 146 22.47 -3.55 6.88
C SER A 146 22.98 -3.24 8.30
N ARG A 147 22.55 -2.10 8.85
CA ARG A 147 22.89 -1.61 10.20
C ARG A 147 22.55 -2.65 11.28
N PRO A 148 23.23 -2.61 12.43
CA PRO A 148 22.86 -3.41 13.59
C PRO A 148 21.38 -3.25 13.95
N ARG A 149 20.76 -4.34 14.41
CA ARG A 149 19.33 -4.37 14.70
C ARG A 149 18.90 -3.27 15.68
N LEU A 150 19.72 -3.01 16.70
CA LEU A 150 19.47 -1.98 17.70
C LEU A 150 19.35 -0.57 17.09
N GLU A 151 20.16 -0.25 16.08
CA GLU A 151 20.09 1.04 15.38
C GLU A 151 18.86 1.14 14.47
N LEU A 152 18.41 0.03 13.89
CA LEU A 152 17.18 -0.03 13.10
C LEU A 152 15.95 0.18 14.00
N GLU A 153 15.94 -0.46 15.16
CA GLU A 153 14.88 -0.32 16.17
C GLU A 153 14.83 1.12 16.71
N SER A 154 15.97 1.73 17.03
CA SER A 154 16.03 3.14 17.44
C SER A 154 15.52 4.10 16.37
N SER A 155 15.81 3.83 15.08
CA SER A 155 15.26 4.62 13.97
C SER A 155 13.74 4.49 13.87
N LEU A 156 13.20 3.30 14.18
CA LEU A 156 11.74 3.10 14.26
C LEU A 156 11.13 3.84 15.45
N ASP A 157 11.79 3.92 16.60
CA ASP A 157 11.26 4.70 17.73
C ASP A 157 11.11 6.19 17.36
N GLU A 158 12.10 6.75 16.66
CA GLU A 158 12.02 8.10 16.12
C GLU A 158 10.89 8.23 15.08
N LEU A 159 10.80 7.28 14.15
CA LEU A 159 9.78 7.29 13.10
C LEU A 159 8.37 7.19 13.68
N GLU A 160 8.18 6.48 14.79
CA GLU A 160 6.90 6.40 15.48
C GLU A 160 6.50 7.75 16.09
N ALA A 161 7.45 8.47 16.70
CA ALA A 161 7.21 9.83 17.20
C ALA A 161 6.82 10.81 16.06
N LEU A 162 7.46 10.68 14.89
CA LEU A 162 7.08 11.43 13.69
C LEU A 162 5.67 11.04 13.21
N ALA A 163 5.36 9.74 13.17
CA ALA A 163 4.06 9.22 12.75
C ALA A 163 2.94 9.75 13.66
N ALA A 164 3.14 9.70 14.98
CA ALA A 164 2.20 10.27 15.95
C ALA A 164 1.99 11.77 15.75
N THR A 165 3.06 12.52 15.46
CA THR A 165 2.98 13.96 15.14
C THR A 165 2.15 14.22 13.88
N ALA A 166 2.22 13.34 12.89
CA ALA A 166 1.46 13.44 11.65
C ALA A 166 -0.01 12.97 11.78
N GLY A 167 -0.40 12.42 12.93
CA GLY A 167 -1.73 11.85 13.18
C GLY A 167 -1.87 10.36 12.83
N LEU A 168 -0.77 9.66 12.55
CA LEU A 168 -0.80 8.22 12.27
C LEU A 168 -0.70 7.41 13.58
N LYS A 169 -1.54 6.40 13.71
CA LYS A 169 -1.51 5.38 14.75
C LYS A 169 -0.69 4.17 14.29
N VAL A 170 0.47 3.95 14.89
CA VAL A 170 1.30 2.78 14.56
C VAL A 170 0.70 1.53 15.21
N THR A 171 0.46 0.49 14.41
CA THR A 171 -0.16 -0.77 14.87
C THR A 171 0.77 -1.98 14.77
N GLY A 172 1.89 -1.84 14.08
CA GLY A 172 2.87 -2.91 13.91
C GLY A 172 4.22 -2.38 13.47
N ARG A 173 5.26 -3.18 13.72
CA ARG A 173 6.64 -2.86 13.38
C ARG A 173 7.31 -4.07 12.73
N VAL A 174 7.99 -3.85 11.61
CA VAL A 174 8.74 -4.86 10.89
C VAL A 174 10.19 -4.38 10.73
N VAL A 175 11.11 -5.13 11.33
CA VAL A 175 12.55 -4.91 11.19
C VAL A 175 13.16 -6.07 10.42
N GLN A 176 13.84 -5.77 9.32
CA GLN A 176 14.56 -6.76 8.53
C GLN A 176 15.99 -6.31 8.30
N ARG A 177 16.96 -7.07 8.83
CA ARG A 177 18.36 -6.87 8.50
C ARG A 177 18.70 -7.57 7.19
N VAL A 178 19.34 -6.87 6.27
CA VAL A 178 19.79 -7.40 4.98
C VAL A 178 21.18 -6.86 4.64
N ALA A 179 22.03 -7.68 4.02
CA ALA A 179 23.32 -7.19 3.52
C ALA A 179 23.13 -6.18 2.37
N GLN A 180 22.18 -6.46 1.47
CA GLN A 180 21.83 -5.59 0.36
C GLN A 180 20.30 -5.55 0.21
N VAL A 181 19.78 -4.35 0.00
CA VAL A 181 18.33 -4.12 -0.18
C VAL A 181 17.90 -4.53 -1.58
N ASN A 182 16.75 -5.20 -1.69
CA ASN A 182 16.19 -5.54 -2.99
C ASN A 182 15.80 -4.26 -3.77
N PRO A 183 16.34 -4.03 -4.98
CA PRO A 183 16.06 -2.80 -5.73
C PRO A 183 14.60 -2.68 -6.17
N ARG A 184 13.85 -3.79 -6.26
CA ARG A 184 12.46 -3.81 -6.72
C ARG A 184 11.46 -3.47 -5.62
N THR A 185 11.61 -4.06 -4.44
CA THR A 185 10.59 -4.02 -3.36
C THR A 185 11.15 -3.82 -1.96
N ILE A 186 12.48 -3.71 -1.81
CA ILE A 186 13.22 -3.64 -0.52
C ILE A 186 13.16 -4.94 0.29
N LEU A 187 11.98 -5.55 0.39
CA LEU A 187 11.69 -6.82 1.04
C LEU A 187 11.56 -7.96 0.02
N GLY A 188 11.96 -9.17 0.41
CA GLY A 188 11.69 -10.39 -0.37
C GLY A 188 10.21 -10.82 -0.26
N LYS A 189 9.76 -11.71 -1.17
CA LYS A 189 8.36 -12.18 -1.24
C LYS A 189 7.82 -12.66 0.12
N GLY A 190 8.55 -13.55 0.81
CA GLY A 190 8.10 -14.07 2.12
C GLY A 190 7.89 -12.98 3.17
N LYS A 191 8.81 -12.01 3.25
CA LYS A 191 8.70 -10.90 4.21
C LYS A 191 7.60 -9.91 3.83
N LEU A 192 7.31 -9.74 2.54
CA LEU A 192 6.15 -8.99 2.07
C LEU A 192 4.84 -9.69 2.44
N SER A 193 4.78 -11.01 2.32
CA SER A 193 3.60 -11.77 2.77
C SER A 193 3.40 -11.59 4.27
N GLU A 194 4.43 -11.75 5.09
CA GLU A 194 4.36 -11.48 6.55
C GLU A 194 3.89 -10.04 6.86
N LEU A 195 4.39 -9.05 6.10
CA LEU A 195 3.98 -7.66 6.25
C LEU A 195 2.50 -7.46 5.92
N GLU A 196 2.00 -8.09 4.85
CA GLU A 196 0.60 -7.99 4.45
C GLU A 196 -0.33 -8.69 5.46
N VAL A 197 0.08 -9.83 6.00
CA VAL A 197 -0.63 -10.49 7.13
C VAL A 197 -0.73 -9.56 8.34
N MET A 198 0.37 -8.90 8.71
CA MET A 198 0.37 -7.94 9.81
C MET A 198 -0.52 -6.72 9.51
N ALA A 199 -0.48 -6.21 8.27
CA ALA A 199 -1.29 -5.08 7.87
C ALA A 199 -2.79 -5.41 7.86
N LEU A 200 -3.17 -6.60 7.40
CA LEU A 200 -4.56 -7.09 7.44
C LEU A 200 -5.06 -7.28 8.88
N SER A 201 -4.29 -7.99 9.71
CA SER A 201 -4.67 -8.27 11.10
C SER A 201 -4.86 -7.02 11.96
N THR A 202 -4.09 -5.97 11.67
CA THR A 202 -4.14 -4.71 12.42
C THR A 202 -5.03 -3.64 11.76
N GLY A 203 -5.54 -3.90 10.55
CA GLY A 203 -6.31 -2.95 9.75
C GLY A 203 -5.49 -1.73 9.30
N ALA A 204 -4.19 -1.91 9.07
CA ALA A 204 -3.27 -0.83 8.73
C ALA A 204 -3.34 -0.45 7.25
N ALA A 205 -3.91 0.70 6.94
CA ALA A 205 -4.05 1.19 5.56
C ALA A 205 -2.74 1.67 4.93
N VAL A 206 -1.79 2.03 5.81
CA VAL A 206 -0.56 2.69 5.45
C VAL A 206 0.62 1.77 5.77
N LEU A 207 1.50 1.59 4.80
CA LEU A 207 2.82 1.01 5.02
C LEU A 207 3.84 2.15 5.06
N LEU A 208 4.41 2.40 6.24
CA LEU A 208 5.34 3.49 6.49
C LEU A 208 6.78 2.97 6.52
N PHE A 209 7.58 3.36 5.53
CA PHE A 209 8.97 2.96 5.40
C PHE A 209 9.91 3.99 6.02
N ASP A 210 10.86 3.52 6.82
CA ASP A 210 11.88 4.35 7.48
C ASP A 210 12.88 4.98 6.50
N GLY A 211 13.24 4.26 5.44
CA GLY A 211 14.14 4.74 4.37
C GLY A 211 13.38 5.43 3.25
N GLU A 212 14.05 6.35 2.54
CA GLU A 212 13.50 6.95 1.31
C GLU A 212 13.33 5.87 0.23
N LEU A 213 12.16 5.85 -0.39
CA LEU A 213 11.85 4.90 -1.46
C LEU A 213 12.13 5.52 -2.82
N THR A 214 12.75 4.75 -3.71
CA THR A 214 12.83 5.12 -5.13
C THR A 214 11.43 5.10 -5.77
N PRO A 215 11.20 5.85 -6.87
CA PRO A 215 9.92 5.82 -7.59
C PRO A 215 9.49 4.43 -8.05
N ALA A 216 10.46 3.56 -8.39
CA ALA A 216 10.18 2.18 -8.78
C ALA A 216 9.74 1.32 -7.59
N GLN A 217 10.45 1.41 -6.46
CA GLN A 217 10.10 0.68 -5.24
C GLN A 217 8.71 1.07 -4.73
N MET A 218 8.43 2.37 -4.63
CA MET A 218 7.13 2.86 -4.18
C MET A 218 5.99 2.36 -5.06
N ARG A 219 6.18 2.36 -6.39
CA ARG A 219 5.19 1.83 -7.33
C ARG A 219 4.98 0.33 -7.14
N ASN A 220 6.05 -0.45 -7.15
CA ASN A 220 5.96 -1.90 -7.02
C ASN A 220 5.31 -2.31 -5.69
N LEU A 221 5.64 -1.62 -4.59
CA LEU A 221 5.02 -1.87 -3.29
C LEU A 221 3.54 -1.52 -3.30
N ALA A 222 3.16 -0.38 -3.89
CA ALA A 222 1.76 0.02 -3.99
C ALA A 222 0.95 -0.91 -4.89
N ASP A 223 1.54 -1.43 -5.96
CA ASP A 223 0.88 -2.37 -6.88
C ASP A 223 0.74 -3.76 -6.25
N LEU A 224 1.72 -4.21 -5.45
CA LEU A 224 1.70 -5.53 -4.80
C LEU A 224 0.82 -5.59 -3.56
N THR A 225 0.80 -4.52 -2.75
CA THR A 225 0.08 -4.50 -1.47
C THR A 225 -1.28 -3.83 -1.57
N GLU A 226 -1.52 -3.07 -2.66
CA GLU A 226 -2.70 -2.24 -2.85
C GLU A 226 -2.95 -1.21 -1.72
N ARG A 227 -1.94 -0.95 -0.90
CA ARG A 227 -1.97 -0.04 0.26
C ARG A 227 -1.32 1.30 -0.06
N LYS A 228 -1.62 2.29 0.79
CA LYS A 228 -0.93 3.58 0.72
C LYS A 228 0.50 3.41 1.23
N ILE A 229 1.47 3.64 0.36
CA ILE A 229 2.89 3.61 0.73
C ILE A 229 3.33 5.01 1.11
N LEU A 230 3.90 5.16 2.31
CA LEU A 230 4.55 6.38 2.78
C LEU A 230 6.00 6.06 3.11
N ASP A 231 6.89 7.03 2.92
CA ASP A 231 8.26 6.97 3.42
C ASP A 231 8.53 8.11 4.40
N ARG A 232 9.66 8.04 5.08
CA ARG A 232 10.08 9.06 6.05
C ARG A 232 10.11 10.47 5.45
N THR A 233 10.57 10.63 4.21
CA THR A 233 10.63 11.93 3.54
C THR A 233 9.23 12.52 3.34
N GLN A 234 8.28 11.74 2.83
CA GLN A 234 6.90 12.18 2.65
C GLN A 234 6.24 12.53 3.99
N LEU A 235 6.45 11.70 5.02
CA LEU A 235 5.92 11.95 6.36
C LEU A 235 6.41 13.29 6.94
N ILE A 236 7.71 13.57 6.81
CA ILE A 236 8.30 14.85 7.28
C ILE A 236 7.69 16.04 6.51
N LEU A 237 7.51 15.91 5.19
CA LEU A 237 6.88 16.96 4.39
C LEU A 237 5.43 17.20 4.81
N ASP A 238 4.69 16.16 5.16
CA ASP A 238 3.31 16.26 5.64
C ASP A 238 3.23 16.95 7.00
N ILE A 239 4.15 16.63 7.93
CA ILE A 239 4.29 17.33 9.22
C ILE A 239 4.60 18.81 9.01
N PHE A 240 5.52 19.14 8.10
CA PHE A 240 5.84 20.52 7.78
C PHE A 240 4.65 21.25 7.15
N ALA A 241 3.83 20.57 6.35
CA ALA A 241 2.65 21.16 5.75
C ALA A 241 1.60 21.51 6.82
N GLN A 242 1.40 20.63 7.80
CA GLN A 242 0.52 20.86 8.95
C GLN A 242 1.01 22.04 9.82
N ARG A 243 2.34 22.20 9.99
CA ARG A 243 2.94 23.24 10.85
C ARG A 243 3.22 24.57 10.15
N ALA A 244 3.21 24.63 8.82
CA ALA A 244 3.56 25.83 8.08
C ALA A 244 2.49 26.93 8.20
N THR A 245 2.73 27.92 9.06
CA THR A 245 1.81 29.06 9.26
C THR A 245 2.10 30.23 8.31
N SER A 246 3.38 30.60 8.15
CA SER A 246 3.78 31.74 7.32
C SER A 246 3.63 31.47 5.83
N ARG A 247 3.32 32.50 5.03
CA ARG A 247 3.23 32.40 3.56
C ARG A 247 4.50 31.82 2.94
N SER A 248 5.68 32.28 3.39
CA SER A 248 6.96 31.76 2.91
C SER A 248 7.15 30.29 3.26
N GLY A 249 6.75 29.87 4.46
CA GLY A 249 6.83 28.47 4.89
C GLY A 249 5.92 27.58 4.06
N LYS A 250 4.65 27.97 3.89
CA LYS A 250 3.68 27.23 3.07
C LYS A 250 4.20 27.01 1.64
N LEU A 251 4.72 28.06 1.01
CA LEU A 251 5.31 27.99 -0.33
C LEU A 251 6.55 27.08 -0.40
N GLN A 252 7.41 27.10 0.62
CA GLN A 252 8.59 26.22 0.67
C GLN A 252 8.21 24.75 0.78
N VAL A 253 7.25 24.43 1.67
CA VAL A 253 6.76 23.06 1.86
C VAL A 253 6.05 22.56 0.61
N GLU A 254 5.17 23.37 0.03
CA GLU A 254 4.49 23.01 -1.23
C GLU A 254 5.50 22.73 -2.35
N MET A 255 6.53 23.58 -2.50
CA MET A 255 7.58 23.35 -3.48
C MET A 255 8.34 22.04 -3.21
N ALA A 256 8.61 21.71 -1.95
CA ALA A 256 9.30 20.48 -1.57
C ALA A 256 8.44 19.24 -1.87
N GLN A 257 7.16 19.26 -1.52
CA GLN A 257 6.19 18.21 -1.88
C GLN A 257 6.13 18.03 -3.39
N LEU A 258 5.96 19.10 -4.18
CA LEU A 258 5.91 19.02 -5.64
C LEU A 258 7.20 18.44 -6.25
N LYS A 259 8.37 18.81 -5.72
CA LYS A 259 9.66 18.26 -6.17
C LYS A 259 9.79 16.77 -5.83
N TYR A 260 9.30 16.35 -4.68
CA TYR A 260 9.32 14.96 -4.26
C TYR A 260 8.35 14.10 -5.09
N THR A 261 7.14 14.61 -5.34
CA THR A 261 6.09 13.94 -6.11
C THR A 261 6.40 13.87 -7.61
N LEU A 262 7.01 14.90 -8.20
CA LEU A 262 7.26 14.97 -9.65
C LEU A 262 7.96 13.72 -10.25
N PRO A 263 9.10 13.22 -9.72
CA PRO A 263 9.73 12.00 -10.23
C PRO A 263 8.94 10.73 -9.89
N ARG A 264 8.02 10.81 -8.92
CA ARG A 264 7.18 9.71 -8.43
C ARG A 264 5.78 9.72 -9.05
N LEU A 265 5.50 10.66 -9.96
CA LEU A 265 4.22 10.73 -10.66
C LEU A 265 4.13 9.59 -11.66
N VAL A 266 3.29 8.61 -11.35
CA VAL A 266 2.99 7.46 -12.20
C VAL A 266 1.67 7.71 -12.94
N GLY A 267 1.61 7.30 -14.20
CA GLY A 267 0.39 7.39 -14.99
C GLY A 267 -0.59 6.34 -14.48
N LYS A 268 -1.68 6.78 -13.86
CA LYS A 268 -2.79 5.88 -13.51
C LYS A 268 -3.42 5.41 -14.83
N ASN A 269 -3.28 4.13 -15.15
CA ASN A 269 -3.86 3.42 -16.30
C ASN A 269 -3.42 3.89 -17.71
N PRO A 270 -2.62 3.07 -18.45
CA PRO A 270 -2.44 3.21 -19.89
C PRO A 270 -3.76 3.17 -20.68
N ALA A 271 -4.80 2.51 -20.13
CA ALA A 271 -6.14 2.47 -20.71
C ALA A 271 -6.88 3.82 -20.63
N MET A 272 -6.70 4.58 -19.54
CA MET A 272 -7.28 5.92 -19.38
C MET A 272 -6.47 7.00 -20.12
N SER A 273 -5.19 6.74 -20.42
CA SER A 273 -4.39 7.62 -21.28
C SER A 273 -4.89 7.65 -22.73
N ARG A 274 -5.66 6.64 -23.15
CA ARG A 274 -6.22 6.51 -24.51
C ARG A 274 -7.67 7.00 -24.64
N LEU A 275 -8.32 7.42 -23.56
CA LEU A 275 -9.71 7.88 -23.59
C LEU A 275 -9.93 9.24 -24.28
N MET A 276 -8.86 9.86 -24.81
CA MET A 276 -8.94 10.98 -25.75
C MET A 276 -8.54 10.56 -27.19
N GLY A 277 -8.75 9.29 -27.52
CA GLY A 277 -8.36 8.67 -28.79
C GLY A 277 -9.40 7.66 -29.28
N GLY A 278 -10.67 8.06 -29.31
CA GLY A 278 -11.67 7.38 -30.14
C GLY A 278 -11.44 7.72 -31.61
N ILE A 279 -11.17 6.69 -32.41
CA ILE A 279 -11.24 6.59 -33.89
C ILE A 279 -10.93 7.91 -34.64
N GLY A 280 -9.65 8.14 -34.98
CA GLY A 280 -9.29 9.10 -36.04
C GLY A 280 -8.23 10.16 -35.73
N GLY A 281 -7.75 10.29 -34.49
CA GLY A 281 -6.70 11.26 -34.14
C GLY A 281 -5.27 10.77 -34.43
N ARG A 282 -4.84 10.75 -35.70
CA ARG A 282 -3.43 10.58 -36.06
C ARG A 282 -2.65 11.86 -35.71
N GLY A 283 -2.16 11.96 -34.48
CA GLY A 283 -1.21 12.98 -34.08
C GLY A 283 -0.54 12.63 -32.74
N PRO A 284 0.71 13.05 -32.48
CA PRO A 284 1.38 12.86 -31.21
C PRO A 284 0.72 13.79 -30.16
N GLY A 285 -0.46 13.43 -29.67
CA GLY A 285 -1.13 14.13 -28.59
C GLY A 285 -0.37 13.97 -27.28
N GLU A 286 -0.19 15.06 -26.55
CA GLU A 286 0.44 15.09 -25.23
C GLU A 286 -0.33 14.17 -24.27
N THR A 287 0.37 13.24 -23.61
CA THR A 287 -0.25 12.34 -22.65
C THR A 287 -0.72 13.10 -21.42
N LYS A 288 -1.78 12.62 -20.74
CA LYS A 288 -2.25 13.22 -19.47
C LYS A 288 -1.13 13.36 -18.44
N LEU A 289 -0.23 12.38 -18.39
CA LEU A 289 0.95 12.39 -17.52
C LEU A 289 1.92 13.52 -17.86
N GLU A 290 2.17 13.77 -19.14
CA GLU A 290 3.02 14.87 -19.60
C GLU A 290 2.42 16.23 -19.24
N VAL A 291 1.11 16.39 -19.46
CA VAL A 291 0.37 17.59 -19.04
C VAL A 291 0.51 17.81 -17.54
N ASP A 292 0.32 16.77 -16.72
CA ASP A 292 0.43 16.86 -15.27
C ASP A 292 1.85 17.21 -14.82
N ARG A 293 2.88 16.59 -15.43
CA ARG A 293 4.29 16.93 -15.19
C ARG A 293 4.59 18.38 -15.56
N ARG A 294 4.05 18.88 -16.68
CA ARG A 294 4.23 20.26 -17.10
C ARG A 294 3.60 21.24 -16.10
N ARG A 295 2.36 20.99 -15.69
CA ARG A 295 1.65 21.79 -14.67
C ARG A 295 2.42 21.86 -13.34
N ILE A 296 2.97 20.74 -12.88
CA ILE A 296 3.80 20.72 -11.67
C ILE A 296 5.05 21.58 -11.83
N ARG A 297 5.75 21.50 -12.97
CA ARG A 297 6.94 22.32 -13.25
C ARG A 297 6.62 23.81 -13.32
N GLU A 298 5.50 24.18 -13.94
CA GLU A 298 5.00 25.55 -14.00
C GLU A 298 4.68 26.08 -12.58
N ARG A 299 4.02 25.26 -11.75
CA ARG A 299 3.72 25.60 -10.36
C ARG A 299 5.00 25.81 -9.54
N ILE A 300 5.98 24.91 -9.65
CA ILE A 300 7.29 25.06 -9.00
C ILE A 300 7.95 26.38 -9.43
N THR A 301 7.88 26.73 -10.72
CA THR A 301 8.47 27.97 -11.25
C THR A 301 7.77 29.20 -10.67
N ARG A 302 6.44 29.19 -10.57
CA ARG A 302 5.66 30.26 -9.93
C ARG A 302 6.04 30.43 -8.46
N ILE A 303 6.07 29.34 -7.71
CA ILE A 303 6.44 29.36 -6.29
C ILE A 303 7.85 29.93 -6.10
N LYS A 304 8.83 29.56 -6.94
CA LYS A 304 10.19 30.11 -6.90
C LYS A 304 10.21 31.63 -7.08
N ARG A 305 9.41 32.17 -8.00
CA ARG A 305 9.28 33.63 -8.20
C ARG A 305 8.70 34.30 -6.95
N GLU A 306 7.61 33.76 -6.40
CA GLU A 306 6.99 34.30 -5.18
C GLU A 306 7.95 34.27 -3.97
N LEU A 307 8.69 33.19 -3.78
CA LEU A 307 9.71 33.09 -2.74
C LEU A 307 10.85 34.10 -2.93
N THR A 308 11.18 34.46 -4.17
CA THR A 308 12.21 35.46 -4.48
C THR A 308 11.75 36.86 -4.09
N GLU A 309 10.50 37.21 -4.37
CA GLU A 309 9.90 38.48 -3.93
C GLU A 309 9.79 38.57 -2.40
N LEU A 310 9.37 37.49 -1.73
CA LEU A 310 9.34 37.44 -0.27
C LEU A 310 10.74 37.60 0.36
N ARG A 311 11.79 37.07 -0.30
CA ARG A 311 13.18 37.26 0.15
C ARG A 311 13.62 38.71 0.02
N LYS A 312 13.27 39.41 -1.06
CA LYS A 312 13.55 40.85 -1.23
C LYS A 312 12.88 41.68 -0.13
N GLN A 313 11.61 41.41 0.16
CA GLN A 313 10.88 42.09 1.24
C GLN A 313 11.55 41.86 2.60
N ARG A 314 11.94 40.61 2.91
CA ARG A 314 12.67 40.29 4.16
C ARG A 314 14.04 40.95 4.24
N ALA A 315 14.74 41.15 3.12
CA ALA A 315 16.02 41.86 3.10
C ALA A 315 15.83 43.34 3.46
N GLN A 316 14.84 44.01 2.88
CA GLN A 316 14.52 45.41 3.21
C GLN A 316 14.17 45.60 4.69
N VAL A 317 13.42 44.66 5.27
CA VAL A 317 13.10 44.68 6.72
C VAL A 317 14.36 44.51 7.57
N ARG A 318 15.26 43.58 7.19
CA ARG A 318 16.54 43.39 7.88
C ARG A 318 17.42 44.63 7.81
N ASP A 319 17.54 45.28 6.66
CA ASP A 319 18.33 46.50 6.50
C ASP A 319 17.80 47.64 7.38
N ARG A 320 16.47 47.79 7.47
CA ARG A 320 15.87 48.78 8.38
C ARG A 320 16.17 48.48 9.84
N ARG A 321 16.10 47.20 10.25
CA ARG A 321 16.42 46.79 11.63
C ARG A 321 17.90 47.00 11.96
N ALA A 322 18.79 46.73 11.02
CA ALA A 322 20.22 46.97 11.16
C ALA A 322 20.52 48.47 11.33
N LYS A 323 19.90 49.33 10.51
CA LYS A 323 20.01 50.80 10.65
C LYS A 323 19.46 51.32 11.98
N ALA A 324 18.47 50.65 12.55
CA ALA A 324 17.89 50.98 13.86
C ALA A 324 18.69 50.42 15.05
N GLY A 325 19.81 49.73 14.83
CA GLY A 325 20.65 49.17 15.90
C GLY A 325 20.00 48.02 16.68
N LEU A 326 18.99 47.35 16.10
CA LEU A 326 18.30 46.25 16.80
C LEU A 326 19.17 44.98 16.83
N PRO A 327 19.36 44.35 18.01
CA PRO A 327 20.14 43.12 18.12
C PRO A 327 19.43 41.94 17.44
N ILE A 328 20.21 41.10 16.76
CA ILE A 328 19.74 39.86 16.11
C ILE A 328 20.23 38.69 16.96
N VAL A 329 19.30 37.89 17.47
CA VAL A 329 19.59 36.66 18.22
C VAL A 329 19.05 35.48 17.41
N SER A 330 19.89 34.47 17.20
CA SER A 330 19.49 33.17 16.66
C SER A 330 19.81 32.12 17.71
N LEU A 331 18.84 31.22 17.93
CA LEU A 331 19.06 29.96 18.64
C LEU A 331 19.71 28.95 17.69
#